data_AF-A0A8S3D4P7-F1
#
_entry.id   AF-A0A8S3D4P7-F1
#
_cell.length_a   1.000
_cell.length_b   1.000
_cell.length_c   1.000
_cell.angle_alpha   90.00
_cell.angle_beta   90.00
_cell.angle_gamma   90.00
#
_symmetry.space_group_name_H-M   'P 1'
#
loop_
_entity.id
_entity.type
_entity.pdbx_description
1 polymer ?
#
loop_
_entity_poly.entity_id
_entity_poly.type
_entity_poly.pdbx_seq_one_letter_code
_entity_poly.pdbx_strand_id
1 'polypeptide(L)' 'MQPQNALSLMIYERLNDGDLHEYLLQRSTAISLYQQRDLTDFLYISIQIISGMVYLAEKNFVHNDLSAKNIL' A
#
# COMPACT_ATOMS: atom_id res chain seq x y z
N MET A 1 -12.77 -31.68 15.18
CA MET A 1 -13.62 -30.48 15.23
C MET A 1 -12.71 -29.28 15.43
N GLN A 2 -12.45 -28.50 14.38
CA GLN A 2 -11.69 -27.24 14.52
C GLN A 2 -12.57 -26.22 15.26
N PRO A 3 -12.01 -25.41 16.17
CA PRO A 3 -12.79 -24.41 16.88
C PRO A 3 -13.26 -23.35 15.89
N GLN A 4 -14.58 -23.19 15.77
CA GLN A 4 -15.23 -22.40 14.71
C GLN A 4 -15.10 -20.88 14.86
N ASN A 5 -14.20 -20.35 15.69
CA ASN A 5 -13.98 -18.89 15.85
C ASN A 5 -12.62 -18.61 16.52
N ALA A 6 -11.52 -19.04 15.89
CA ALA A 6 -10.20 -18.60 16.32
C ALA A 6 -9.88 -17.25 15.66
N LEU A 7 -9.77 -16.18 16.44
CA LEU A 7 -9.23 -14.90 15.96
C LEU A 7 -7.72 -15.09 15.75
N SER A 8 -7.27 -14.98 14.50
CA SER A 8 -5.84 -14.95 14.18
C SER A 8 -5.32 -13.52 14.37
N LEU A 9 -4.32 -13.36 15.24
CA LEU A 9 -3.62 -12.10 15.46
C LEU A 9 -2.23 -12.17 14.81
N MET A 10 -1.88 -11.16 14.02
CA MET A 10 -0.53 -10.97 13.50
C MET A 10 -0.01 -9.60 13.97
N ILE A 11 1.24 -9.56 14.43
CA ILE A 11 1.90 -8.36 14.93
C ILE A 11 2.97 -7.97 13.91
N TYR A 12 2.89 -6.74 13.40
CA TYR A 12 3.81 -6.17 12.42
C TYR A 12 4.40 -4.86 12.93
N GLU A 13 5.35 -4.30 12.18
CA GLU A 13 5.82 -2.94 12.43
C GLU A 13 4.69 -1.91 12.26
N ARG A 14 4.76 -0.83 13.04
CA ARG A 14 3.79 0.27 12.91
C ARG A 14 4.23 1.20 11.79
N LEU A 15 3.43 1.28 10.74
CA LEU A 15 3.56 2.27 9.66
C LEU A 15 2.69 3.49 10.00
N ASN A 16 3.26 4.69 9.90
CA ASN A 16 2.73 5.87 10.61
C ASN A 16 1.67 6.66 9.82
N ASP A 17 1.56 6.44 8.52
CA ASP A 17 0.85 7.38 7.61
C ASP A 17 -0.46 6.82 7.03
N GLY A 18 -0.95 5.70 7.56
CA GLY A 18 -2.16 5.05 7.08
C GLY A 18 -1.92 4.29 5.77
N ASP A 19 -2.97 4.09 4.98
CA ASP A 19 -2.86 3.47 3.67
C ASP A 19 -2.63 4.49 2.55
N LEU A 20 -2.16 4.03 1.40
CA LEU A 20 -1.92 4.88 0.23
C LEU A 20 -3.21 5.55 -0.28
N HIS A 21 -4.38 4.95 -0.07
CA HIS A 21 -5.64 5.55 -0.46
C HIS A 21 -5.94 6.83 0.34
N GLU A 22 -5.76 6.79 1.66
CA GLU A 22 -5.88 7.97 2.53
C GLU A 22 -4.84 9.04 2.16
N TYR A 23 -3.60 8.62 1.93
CA TYR A 23 -2.51 9.52 1.50
C TYR A 23 -2.85 10.29 0.21
N LEU A 24 -3.43 9.60 -0.78
CA LEU A 24 -3.84 10.19 -2.07
C LEU A 24 -5.07 11.09 -1.91
N LEU A 25 -6.05 10.67 -1.10
CA LEU A 25 -7.26 11.45 -0.87
C LEU A 25 -6.94 12.81 -0.24
N GLN A 26 -6.06 12.83 0.77
CA GLN A 26 -5.62 14.08 1.42
C GLN A 26 -5.02 15.07 0.41
N ARG A 27 -4.28 14.58 -0.59
CA ARG A 27 -3.62 15.41 -1.61
C ARG A 27 -4.53 15.80 -2.77
N SER A 28 -5.59 15.04 -3.03
CA SER A 28 -6.57 15.36 -4.08
C SER A 28 -7.38 16.62 -3.79
N THR A 29 -7.51 17.00 -2.52
CA THR A 29 -8.24 18.22 -2.10
C THR A 29 -7.41 19.49 -2.22
N ALA A 30 -6.11 19.39 -2.43
CA ALA A 30 -5.25 20.53 -2.70
C ALA A 30 -5.49 21.03 -4.14
N ILE A 31 -6.07 22.22 -4.28
CA ILE A 31 -6.46 22.88 -5.56
C ILE A 31 -5.29 23.06 -6.55
N SER A 32 -4.05 22.81 -6.12
CA SER A 32 -2.86 22.79 -6.96
C SER A 32 -2.67 21.40 -7.58
N LEU A 33 -3.29 21.15 -8.73
CA LEU A 33 -3.06 19.96 -9.55
C LEU A 33 -1.55 19.78 -9.80
N TYR A 34 -0.95 18.82 -9.08
CA TYR A 34 0.39 18.30 -9.27
C TYR A 34 1.52 19.32 -9.11
N GLN A 35 1.90 19.62 -7.87
CA GLN A 35 3.22 20.22 -7.65
C GLN A 35 4.29 19.22 -8.11
N GLN A 36 5.40 19.71 -8.66
CA GLN A 36 6.51 18.85 -9.12
C GLN A 36 7.03 17.92 -8.02
N ARG A 37 6.91 18.34 -6.76
CA ARG A 37 7.21 17.53 -5.58
C ARG A 37 6.28 16.33 -5.45
N ASP A 38 4.96 16.52 -5.58
CA ASP A 38 3.97 15.44 -5.49
C ASP A 38 4.19 14.40 -6.59
N LEU A 39 4.51 14.83 -7.82
CA LEU A 39 4.81 13.92 -8.92
C LEU A 39 6.04 13.05 -8.64
N THR A 40 7.05 13.62 -8.00
CA THR A 40 8.26 12.88 -7.61
C THR A 40 7.94 11.82 -6.56
N ASP A 41 7.15 12.20 -5.55
CA ASP A 41 6.72 11.29 -4.49
C ASP A 41 5.85 10.15 -5.06
N PHE A 42 4.91 10.45 -5.96
CA PHE A 42 4.07 9.43 -6.61
C PHE A 42 4.88 8.44 -7.46
N LEU A 43 5.89 8.94 -8.19
CA LEU A 43 6.78 8.07 -8.95
C LEU A 43 7.61 7.17 -8.02
N TYR A 44 8.13 7.72 -6.94
CA TYR A 44 8.90 6.96 -5.95
C TYR A 44 8.06 5.87 -5.29
N ILE A 45 6.82 6.18 -4.88
CA ILE A 45 5.86 5.21 -4.34
C ILE A 45 5.58 4.11 -5.37
N SER A 46 5.33 4.49 -6.62
CA SER A 46 5.06 3.52 -7.71
C SER A 46 6.22 2.55 -7.92
N ILE A 47 7.46 3.03 -7.91
CA ILE A 47 8.66 2.20 -8.05
C ILE A 47 8.76 1.21 -6.89
N GLN A 48 8.50 1.63 -5.66
CA GLN A 48 8.54 0.74 -4.49
C GLN A 48 7.47 -0.36 -4.56
N ILE A 49 6.23 -0.01 -4.93
CA ILE A 49 5.15 -1.00 -5.11
C ILE A 49 5.55 -2.03 -6.17
N ILE A 50 6.07 -1.57 -7.32
CA ILE A 50 6.53 -2.46 -8.39
C ILE A 50 7.65 -3.36 -7.90
N SER A 51 8.62 -2.84 -7.16
CA SER A 51 9.71 -3.65 -6.58
C SER A 51 9.17 -4.75 -5.65
N GLY A 52 8.16 -4.44 -4.83
CA GLY A 52 7.48 -5.43 -3.99
C GLY A 52 6.73 -6.49 -4.81
N MET A 53 6.04 -6.09 -5.88
CA MET A 53 5.32 -7.02 -6.76
C MET A 53 6.27 -7.93 -7.54
N VAL A 54 7.42 -7.42 -8.01
CA VAL A 54 8.49 -8.22 -8.61
C VAL A 54 9.00 -9.26 -7.61
N TYR A 55 9.27 -8.85 -6.37
CA TYR A 55 9.69 -9.78 -5.32
C TYR A 55 8.66 -10.90 -5.07
N LEU A 56 7.37 -10.57 -4.98
CA LEU A 56 6.32 -11.58 -4.82
C LEU A 56 6.29 -12.56 -6.00
N ALA A 57 6.37 -12.05 -7.23
CA ALA A 57 6.38 -12.86 -8.44
C ALA A 57 7.59 -13.83 -8.49
N GLU A 58 8.78 -13.36 -8.12
CA GLU A 58 9.99 -14.20 -8.00
C GLU A 58 9.83 -15.33 -6.97
N LYS A 59 8.94 -15.16 -5.98
CA LYS A 59 8.60 -16.17 -4.98
C LYS A 59 7.37 -17.00 -5.34
N ASN A 60 6.83 -16.85 -6.55
CA ASN A 60 5.60 -17.49 -7.02
C ASN A 60 4.35 -17.11 -6.19
N PHE A 61 4.33 -15.92 -5.61
CA PHE A 61 3.15 -15.35 -4.95
C PHE A 61 2.50 -14.29 -5.83
N VAL A 62 1.16 -14.33 -5.89
CA VAL A 62 0.33 -13.30 -6.50
C VAL A 62 -0.41 -12.58 -5.37
N HIS A 63 -0.33 -11.25 -5.32
CA HIS A 63 -0.99 -10.47 -4.27
C HIS A 63 -2.51 -10.67 -4.23
N ASN A 64 -3.15 -10.88 -5.39
CA ASN A 64 -4.58 -11.13 -5.61
C ASN A 64 -5.57 -10.02 -5.18
N ASP A 65 -5.15 -9.08 -4.34
CA ASP A 65 -5.95 -7.91 -3.95
C ASP A 65 -5.12 -6.63 -3.94
N LEU A 66 -4.37 -6.38 -5.02
CA LEU A 66 -3.52 -5.19 -5.10
C LEU A 66 -4.40 -3.95 -5.25
N SER A 67 -4.51 -3.15 -4.18
CA SER A 67 -5.29 -1.92 -4.14
C SER A 67 -4.59 -0.88 -3.27
N ALA A 68 -4.87 0.42 -3.48
CA ALA A 68 -4.27 1.49 -2.69
C ALA A 68 -4.57 1.38 -1.17
N LYS A 69 -5.63 0.68 -0.78
CA LYS A 69 -5.96 0.41 0.64
C LYS A 69 -5.08 -0.66 1.28
N ASN A 70 -4.47 -1.51 0.45
CA ASN A 70 -3.59 -2.59 0.89
C ASN A 70 -2.11 -2.24 0.75
N ILE A 71 -1.79 -0.96 0.46
CA ILE A 71 -0.44 -0.42 0.47
C ILE A 71 -0.34 0.50 1.69
N LEU A 72 0.64 0.25 2.54
CA LEU A 72 0.93 0.99 3.77
C LEU A 72 2.24 1.77 3.63
#